data_AF-A0A970VY50-F1
#
_entry.id   AF-A0A970VY50-F1
#
_cell.length_a   1.000
_cell.length_b   1.000
_cell.length_c   1.000
_cell.angle_alpha   90.00
_cell.angle_beta   90.00
_cell.angle_gamma   90.00
#
_symmetry.space_group_name_H-M   'P 1'
#
loop_
_entity.id
_entity.type
_entity.pdbx_description
1 polymer ?
#
loop_
_entity_poly.entity_id
_entity_poly.type
_entity_poly.pdbx_seq_one_letter_code
_entity_poly.pdbx_strand_id
1 'polypeptide(L)'
;MISVFSSPNPLLFGTGTSKLLGEKLKQFGCKKVLVVYDQGIKNSGIADKILKIIHDSGIETVIYDAVQADPPDYSADEAGILGLKEKIDGVVGVGGGSALDTAKAAKMLQTNPPPINQYFGRDGVITKPSVPLVVIPTTAGTGSESTPGGVITDTKKNIKLNIAGIGCAVNLGIVDPELTISLPPFITASTGMDALCHAVESYTSNLANRYCEVIAKEAFTLIGKYLVRAFENGSDLEAREGMM
;
A
#
# COMPACT_ATOMS: atom_id res chain seq x y z
N MET A 1 -24.10 20.27 8.09
CA MET A 1 -23.52 18.94 7.82
C MET A 1 -22.34 18.77 8.75
N ILE A 2 -22.36 17.75 9.62
CA ILE A 2 -21.21 17.41 10.46
C ILE A 2 -20.36 16.44 9.64
N SER A 3 -19.06 16.72 9.49
CA SER A 3 -18.13 15.87 8.75
C SER A 3 -16.82 15.75 9.53
N VAL A 4 -16.15 14.60 9.38
CA VAL A 4 -14.85 14.32 9.99
C VAL A 4 -13.87 14.07 8.85
N PHE A 5 -12.77 14.82 8.83
CA PHE A 5 -11.64 14.55 7.97
C PHE A 5 -10.48 14.06 8.85
N SER A 6 -9.94 12.91 8.51
CA SER A 6 -8.75 12.34 9.15
C SER A 6 -7.89 11.73 8.06
N SER A 7 -6.59 12.05 8.07
CA SER A 7 -5.58 11.35 7.28
C SER A 7 -4.74 10.52 8.25
N PRO A 8 -5.10 9.24 8.47
CA PRO A 8 -4.52 8.45 9.54
C PRO A 8 -3.09 7.97 9.23
N ASN A 9 -2.68 8.04 7.97
CA ASN A 9 -1.41 7.48 7.50
C ASN A 9 -0.47 8.61 7.06
N PRO A 10 0.63 8.86 7.79
CA PRO A 10 1.67 9.79 7.34
C PRO A 10 2.26 9.35 6.01
N LEU A 11 2.49 10.31 5.11
CA LEU A 11 3.14 10.09 3.81
C LEU A 11 4.46 10.86 3.73
N LEU A 12 5.49 10.18 3.21
CA LEU A 12 6.75 10.76 2.78
C LEU A 12 6.76 10.72 1.26
N PHE A 13 6.59 11.88 0.63
CA PHE A 13 6.44 12.01 -0.82
C PHE A 13 7.67 12.65 -1.46
N GLY A 14 8.05 12.15 -2.64
CA GLY A 14 9.03 12.77 -3.52
C GLY A 14 10.02 11.79 -4.12
N THR A 15 10.71 12.21 -5.18
CA THR A 15 11.70 11.38 -5.88
C THR A 15 12.84 10.96 -4.96
N GLY A 16 13.14 9.66 -4.95
CA GLY A 16 14.24 9.09 -4.19
C GLY A 16 13.95 8.95 -2.69
N THR A 17 12.72 9.23 -2.23
CA THR A 17 12.34 9.06 -0.82
C THR A 17 12.42 7.62 -0.33
N SER A 18 12.35 6.63 -1.22
CA SER A 18 12.59 5.21 -0.89
C SER A 18 13.96 4.97 -0.24
N LYS A 19 14.96 5.81 -0.51
CA LYS A 19 16.30 5.76 0.10
C LYS A 19 16.27 6.01 1.61
N LEU A 20 15.24 6.69 2.11
CA LEU A 20 15.06 6.95 3.54
C LEU A 20 14.45 5.77 4.30
N LEU A 21 14.01 4.71 3.62
CA LEU A 21 13.36 3.54 4.23
C LEU A 21 14.16 2.97 5.40
N GLY A 22 15.46 2.76 5.22
CA GLY A 22 16.33 2.20 6.25
C GLY A 22 16.38 3.04 7.53
N GLU A 23 16.48 4.36 7.39
CA GLU A 23 16.41 5.30 8.52
C GLU A 23 15.04 5.23 9.23
N LYS A 24 13.95 5.19 8.46
CA LYS A 24 12.59 5.14 9.02
C LYS A 24 12.31 3.83 9.76
N LEU A 25 12.76 2.70 9.23
CA LEU A 25 12.65 1.42 9.92
C LEU A 25 13.42 1.43 11.26
N LYS A 26 14.61 2.03 11.31
CA LYS A 26 15.34 2.22 12.58
C LYS A 26 14.61 3.12 13.56
N GLN A 27 14.00 4.21 13.09
CA GLN A 27 13.18 5.10 13.92
C GLN A 27 11.98 4.38 14.53
N PHE A 28 11.41 3.42 13.81
CA PHE A 28 10.36 2.53 14.31
C PHE A 28 10.88 1.37 15.18
N GLY A 29 12.19 1.26 15.37
CA GLY A 29 12.81 0.23 16.21
C GLY A 29 12.92 -1.16 15.56
N CYS A 30 12.71 -1.26 14.24
CA CYS A 30 12.74 -2.53 13.53
C CYS A 30 14.17 -3.08 13.37
N LYS A 31 14.33 -4.38 13.59
CA LYS A 31 15.57 -5.14 13.41
C LYS A 31 15.42 -6.30 12.45
N LYS A 32 14.21 -6.87 12.32
CA LYS A 32 13.88 -7.95 11.39
C LYS A 32 12.50 -7.73 10.80
N VAL A 33 12.43 -7.41 9.51
CA VAL A 33 11.16 -7.06 8.84
C VAL A 33 10.71 -8.13 7.86
N LEU A 34 9.39 -8.33 7.75
CA LEU A 34 8.78 -9.05 6.64
C LEU A 34 8.64 -8.10 5.45
N VAL A 35 9.21 -8.44 4.31
CA VAL A 35 9.09 -7.70 3.05
C VAL A 35 8.12 -8.45 2.14
N VAL A 36 7.02 -7.78 1.79
CA VAL A 36 5.88 -8.33 1.03
C VAL A 36 5.83 -7.67 -0.33
N TYR A 37 5.92 -8.45 -1.41
CA TYR A 37 5.81 -7.97 -2.78
C TYR A 37 5.33 -9.08 -3.74
N ASP A 38 5.01 -8.71 -4.99
CA ASP A 38 4.67 -9.68 -6.05
C ASP A 38 5.85 -9.95 -7.00
N GLN A 39 5.73 -10.98 -7.84
CA GLN A 39 6.76 -11.35 -8.81
C GLN A 39 7.02 -10.27 -9.88
N GLY A 40 6.05 -9.40 -10.18
CA GLY A 40 6.26 -8.25 -11.06
C GLY A 40 7.25 -7.24 -10.47
N ILE A 41 7.16 -6.98 -9.16
CA ILE A 41 8.11 -6.13 -8.41
C ILE A 41 9.49 -6.77 -8.31
N LYS A 42 9.55 -8.10 -8.20
CA LYS A 42 10.83 -8.82 -8.28
C LYS A 42 11.46 -8.67 -9.67
N ASN A 43 10.69 -8.93 -10.72
CA ASN A 43 11.17 -8.91 -12.10
C ASN A 43 11.56 -7.51 -12.59
N SER A 44 11.00 -6.45 -12.01
CA SER A 44 11.39 -5.06 -12.31
C SER A 44 12.69 -4.62 -11.62
N GLY A 45 13.24 -5.44 -10.70
CA GLY A 45 14.40 -5.11 -9.89
C GLY A 45 14.12 -4.12 -8.75
N ILE A 46 12.87 -3.69 -8.55
CA ILE A 46 12.48 -2.81 -7.44
C ILE A 46 12.69 -3.53 -6.11
N ALA A 47 12.28 -4.81 -6.02
CA ALA A 47 12.46 -5.61 -4.81
C ALA A 47 13.93 -5.64 -4.36
N ASP A 48 14.86 -5.84 -5.31
CA ASP A 48 16.30 -5.90 -5.02
C ASP A 48 16.85 -4.58 -4.52
N LYS A 49 16.40 -3.45 -5.11
CA LYS A 49 16.77 -2.11 -4.63
C LYS A 49 16.29 -1.88 -3.19
N ILE A 50 15.05 -2.23 -2.89
CA ILE A 50 14.49 -2.07 -1.54
C ILE A 50 15.18 -2.97 -0.52
N LEU A 51 15.37 -4.26 -0.84
CA LEU A 51 16.08 -5.19 0.03
C LEU A 51 17.49 -4.70 0.32
N LYS A 52 18.20 -4.19 -0.70
CA LYS A 52 19.53 -3.60 -0.52
C LYS A 52 19.52 -2.42 0.46
N ILE A 53 18.56 -1.50 0.36
CA ILE A 53 18.44 -0.35 1.28
C ILE A 53 18.24 -0.83 2.73
N ILE A 54 17.43 -1.87 2.93
CA ILE A 54 17.16 -2.45 4.25
C ILE A 54 18.44 -3.14 4.79
N HIS A 55 19.13 -3.93 3.98
CA HIS A 55 20.35 -4.65 4.36
C HIS A 55 21.53 -3.71 4.65
N ASP A 56 21.73 -2.68 3.82
CA ASP A 56 22.75 -1.65 4.05
C ASP A 56 22.51 -0.89 5.38
N SER A 57 21.27 -0.92 5.86
CA SER A 57 20.89 -0.36 7.16
C SER A 57 21.13 -1.33 8.32
N GLY A 58 21.54 -2.57 8.07
CA GLY A 58 21.77 -3.59 9.10
C GLY A 58 20.49 -4.21 9.67
N ILE A 59 19.39 -4.20 8.90
CA ILE A 59 18.11 -4.79 9.27
C ILE A 59 17.96 -6.12 8.53
N GLU A 60 17.58 -7.17 9.26
CA GLU A 60 17.30 -8.49 8.69
C GLU A 60 15.97 -8.49 7.92
N THR A 61 15.87 -9.31 6.87
CA THR A 61 14.65 -9.41 6.05
C THR A 61 14.15 -10.84 5.96
N VAL A 62 12.84 -11.00 6.11
CA VAL A 62 12.09 -12.20 5.71
C VAL A 62 11.31 -11.82 4.46
N ILE A 63 11.25 -12.69 3.46
CA ILE A 63 10.61 -12.39 2.18
C ILE A 63 9.30 -13.17 2.04
N TYR A 64 8.24 -12.48 1.64
CA TYR A 64 7.02 -13.07 1.08
C TYR A 64 6.77 -12.49 -0.31
N ASP A 65 7.05 -13.28 -1.35
CA ASP A 65 7.00 -12.88 -2.75
C ASP A 65 5.90 -13.60 -3.56
N ALA A 66 4.97 -14.23 -2.86
CA ALA A 66 3.86 -15.01 -3.42
C ALA A 66 2.52 -14.23 -3.46
N VAL A 67 2.59 -12.89 -3.39
CA VAL A 67 1.40 -12.03 -3.49
C VAL A 67 0.69 -12.28 -4.82
N GLN A 68 -0.62 -12.45 -4.75
CA GLN A 68 -1.50 -12.58 -5.89
C GLN A 68 -2.37 -11.33 -6.04
N ALA A 69 -2.75 -11.03 -7.29
CA ALA A 69 -3.77 -10.02 -7.55
C ALA A 69 -5.07 -10.39 -6.81
N ASP A 70 -5.78 -9.38 -6.30
CA ASP A 70 -6.98 -9.57 -5.47
C ASP A 70 -6.72 -10.53 -4.29
N PRO A 71 -5.86 -10.11 -3.34
CA PRO A 71 -5.14 -11.01 -2.45
C PRO A 71 -6.11 -11.96 -1.74
N PRO A 72 -5.96 -13.28 -1.92
CA PRO A 72 -6.83 -14.24 -1.29
C PRO A 72 -6.52 -14.34 0.20
N ASP A 73 -7.54 -14.71 0.99
CA ASP A 73 -7.44 -14.93 2.43
C ASP A 73 -6.27 -15.83 2.84
N TYR A 74 -6.03 -16.92 2.11
CA TYR A 74 -4.89 -17.79 2.38
C TYR A 74 -3.53 -17.12 2.17
N SER A 75 -3.39 -16.19 1.20
CA SER A 75 -2.14 -15.46 0.97
C SER A 75 -1.83 -14.50 2.12
N ALA A 76 -2.88 -13.84 2.65
CA ALA A 76 -2.78 -13.03 3.85
C ALA A 76 -2.38 -13.85 5.08
N ASP A 77 -2.99 -15.03 5.27
CA ASP A 77 -2.66 -15.94 6.37
C ASP A 77 -1.22 -16.48 6.26
N GLU A 78 -0.78 -16.90 5.07
CA GLU A 78 0.60 -17.35 4.83
C GLU A 78 1.63 -16.29 5.21
N ALA A 79 1.43 -15.05 4.72
CA ALA A 79 2.33 -13.94 5.04
C ALA A 79 2.35 -13.62 6.54
N GLY A 80 1.19 -13.63 7.19
CA GLY A 80 1.07 -13.43 8.64
C GLY A 80 1.75 -14.52 9.46
N ILE A 81 1.49 -15.79 9.12
CA ILE A 81 2.08 -16.97 9.78
C ILE A 81 3.60 -17.00 9.60
N LEU A 82 4.10 -16.65 8.41
CA LEU A 82 5.53 -16.52 8.17
C LEU A 82 6.16 -15.47 9.09
N GLY A 83 5.53 -14.30 9.23
CA GLY A 83 5.98 -13.27 10.15
C GLY A 83 6.03 -13.73 11.61
N LEU A 84 4.99 -14.44 12.07
CA LEU A 84 4.92 -15.00 13.43
C LEU A 84 6.04 -16.02 13.69
N LYS A 85 6.26 -16.94 12.74
CA LYS A 85 7.30 -17.97 12.81
C LYS A 85 8.69 -17.35 12.89
N GLU A 86 8.94 -16.33 12.08
CA GLU A 86 10.23 -15.66 11.98
C GLU A 86 10.46 -14.59 13.04
N LYS A 87 9.45 -14.30 13.87
CA LYS A 87 9.47 -13.32 14.96
C LYS A 87 9.88 -11.93 14.49
N ILE A 88 9.24 -11.47 13.41
CA ILE A 88 9.49 -10.13 12.87
C ILE A 88 9.05 -9.03 13.84
N ASP A 89 9.66 -7.86 13.72
CA ASP A 89 9.32 -6.65 14.48
C ASP A 89 8.93 -5.47 13.57
N GLY A 90 8.65 -5.74 12.29
CA GLY A 90 8.08 -4.79 11.33
C GLY A 90 7.68 -5.45 10.01
N VAL A 91 6.86 -4.74 9.23
CA VAL A 91 6.44 -5.17 7.89
C VAL A 91 6.73 -4.05 6.89
N VAL A 92 7.19 -4.43 5.70
CA VAL A 92 7.40 -3.55 4.55
C VAL A 92 6.58 -4.10 3.37
N GLY A 93 5.57 -3.37 2.92
CA GLY A 93 4.83 -3.69 1.70
C GLY A 93 5.37 -2.91 0.51
N VAL A 94 5.66 -3.57 -0.61
CA VAL A 94 6.14 -2.92 -1.85
C VAL A 94 5.35 -3.43 -3.03
N GLY A 95 4.67 -2.54 -3.75
CA GLY A 95 3.93 -2.92 -4.95
C GLY A 95 2.67 -2.10 -5.17
N GLY A 96 1.72 -2.68 -5.91
CA GLY A 96 0.37 -2.14 -6.05
C GLY A 96 -0.54 -2.50 -4.86
N GLY A 97 -1.84 -2.21 -4.99
CA GLY A 97 -2.83 -2.40 -3.91
C GLY A 97 -2.83 -3.81 -3.31
N SER A 98 -2.69 -4.86 -4.13
CA SER A 98 -2.68 -6.24 -3.64
C SER A 98 -1.51 -6.54 -2.69
N ALA A 99 -0.30 -6.07 -3.01
CA ALA A 99 0.86 -6.24 -2.13
C ALA A 99 0.70 -5.45 -0.83
N LEU A 100 0.17 -4.22 -0.91
CA LEU A 100 -0.05 -3.38 0.27
C LEU A 100 -1.14 -3.97 1.18
N ASP A 101 -2.21 -4.52 0.62
CA ASP A 101 -3.30 -5.13 1.38
C ASP A 101 -2.86 -6.46 2.02
N THR A 102 -2.06 -7.28 1.33
CA THR A 102 -1.40 -8.45 1.94
C THR A 102 -0.47 -8.02 3.08
N ALA A 103 0.31 -6.96 2.93
CA ALA A 103 1.20 -6.45 3.98
C ALA A 103 0.42 -5.94 5.21
N LYS A 104 -0.70 -5.26 4.99
CA LYS A 104 -1.64 -4.84 6.05
C LYS A 104 -2.22 -6.02 6.81
N ALA A 105 -2.60 -7.08 6.11
CA ALA A 105 -3.09 -8.30 6.73
C ALA A 105 -1.98 -9.02 7.51
N ALA A 106 -0.79 -9.17 6.92
CA ALA A 106 0.37 -9.77 7.57
C ALA A 106 0.76 -9.04 8.86
N LYS A 107 0.76 -7.69 8.82
CA LYS A 107 0.95 -6.82 10.00
C LYS A 107 -0.12 -7.11 11.05
N MET A 108 -1.41 -7.08 10.69
CA MET A 108 -2.50 -7.35 11.62
C MET A 108 -2.31 -8.68 12.37
N LEU A 109 -1.92 -9.73 11.64
CA LEU A 109 -1.77 -11.08 12.17
C LEU A 109 -0.60 -11.26 13.15
N GLN A 110 0.31 -10.30 13.28
CA GLN A 110 1.41 -10.39 14.26
C GLN A 110 0.93 -10.28 15.72
N THR A 111 -0.20 -9.63 15.97
CA THR A 111 -0.77 -9.48 17.32
C THR A 111 -2.24 -9.91 17.43
N ASN A 112 -2.88 -10.21 16.30
CA ASN A 112 -4.26 -10.67 16.19
C ASN A 112 -4.28 -12.08 15.58
N PRO A 113 -4.59 -13.14 16.34
CA PRO A 113 -4.40 -14.52 15.88
C PRO A 113 -5.14 -14.88 14.58
N PRO A 114 -4.52 -15.61 13.65
CA PRO A 114 -5.17 -16.08 12.43
C PRO A 114 -6.36 -17.01 12.71
N PRO A 115 -7.26 -17.25 11.73
CA PRO A 115 -7.21 -16.75 10.34
C PRO A 115 -7.67 -15.30 10.16
N ILE A 116 -7.25 -14.68 9.05
CA ILE A 116 -7.59 -13.30 8.66
C ILE A 116 -9.10 -13.09 8.51
N ASN A 117 -9.86 -14.12 8.12
CA ASN A 117 -11.31 -14.05 7.91
C ASN A 117 -12.08 -13.67 9.19
N GLN A 118 -11.49 -13.84 10.38
CA GLN A 118 -12.08 -13.39 11.65
C GLN A 118 -12.18 -11.87 11.75
N TYR A 119 -11.41 -11.15 10.93
CA TYR A 119 -11.29 -9.70 10.96
C TYR A 119 -11.97 -9.01 9.77
N PHE A 120 -12.81 -9.73 9.04
CA PHE A 120 -13.59 -9.16 7.94
C PHE A 120 -14.74 -8.29 8.45
N GLY A 121 -14.89 -7.11 7.83
CA GLY A 121 -15.91 -6.12 8.17
C GLY A 121 -15.32 -4.92 8.92
N ARG A 122 -16.06 -3.80 8.90
CA ARG A 122 -15.67 -2.57 9.61
C ARG A 122 -16.34 -2.43 10.98
N ASP A 123 -17.56 -2.93 11.13
CA ASP A 123 -18.36 -2.72 12.33
C ASP A 123 -18.13 -3.82 13.38
N GLY A 124 -17.77 -3.41 14.61
CA GLY A 124 -17.63 -4.33 15.76
C GLY A 124 -16.35 -5.17 15.80
N VAL A 125 -15.50 -5.12 14.76
CA VAL A 125 -14.22 -5.82 14.72
C VAL A 125 -13.16 -5.01 15.47
N ILE A 126 -12.77 -5.48 16.66
CA ILE A 126 -11.73 -4.84 17.48
C ILE A 126 -10.40 -5.54 17.22
N THR A 127 -9.43 -4.81 16.67
CA THR A 127 -8.07 -5.28 16.47
C THR A 127 -7.12 -4.65 17.48
N LYS A 128 -6.07 -5.36 17.86
CA LYS A 128 -4.97 -4.87 18.70
C LYS A 128 -3.94 -4.15 17.84
N PRO A 129 -3.29 -3.08 18.35
CA PRO A 129 -2.11 -2.52 17.71
C PRO A 129 -1.08 -3.60 17.39
N SER A 130 -0.35 -3.42 16.30
CA SER A 130 0.62 -4.40 15.83
C SER A 130 1.97 -3.74 15.52
N VAL A 131 2.92 -4.53 15.04
CA VAL A 131 4.25 -4.08 14.61
C VAL A 131 4.17 -2.93 13.59
N PRO A 132 5.20 -2.08 13.48
CA PRO A 132 5.27 -1.04 12.47
C PRO A 132 5.06 -1.58 11.04
N LEU A 133 4.33 -0.82 10.22
CA LEU A 133 4.15 -1.10 8.80
C LEU A 133 4.57 0.12 7.98
N VAL A 134 5.54 -0.09 7.08
CA VAL A 134 5.90 0.86 6.03
C VAL A 134 5.40 0.31 4.70
N VAL A 135 4.76 1.15 3.89
CA VAL A 135 4.26 0.77 2.56
C VAL A 135 4.87 1.65 1.49
N ILE A 136 5.17 1.06 0.34
CA ILE A 136 5.84 1.70 -0.78
C ILE A 136 5.01 1.41 -2.04
N PRO A 137 4.05 2.27 -2.40
CA PRO A 137 3.29 2.10 -3.62
C PRO A 137 4.21 2.19 -4.84
N THR A 138 4.04 1.26 -5.77
CA THR A 138 4.70 1.31 -7.08
C THR A 138 3.71 1.59 -8.19
N THR A 139 2.45 1.88 -7.86
CA THR A 139 1.39 2.20 -8.82
C THR A 139 0.69 3.48 -8.43
N ALA A 140 0.37 4.34 -9.39
CA ALA A 140 -0.42 5.55 -9.21
C ALA A 140 -1.92 5.24 -9.43
N GLY A 141 -2.65 4.79 -8.39
CA GLY A 141 -4.05 4.38 -8.54
C GLY A 141 -4.80 4.11 -7.23
N THR A 142 -4.47 2.97 -6.60
CA THR A 142 -5.31 2.39 -5.54
C THR A 142 -5.41 3.25 -4.27
N GLY A 143 -4.40 4.10 -4.03
CA GLY A 143 -4.31 4.92 -2.82
C GLY A 143 -4.18 4.10 -1.53
N SER A 144 -3.88 2.80 -1.63
CA SER A 144 -3.92 1.88 -0.48
C SER A 144 -2.96 2.31 0.63
N GLU A 145 -1.82 2.92 0.30
CA GLU A 145 -0.91 3.53 1.29
C GLU A 145 -1.56 4.59 2.19
N SER A 146 -2.63 5.23 1.69
CA SER A 146 -3.35 6.32 2.36
C SER A 146 -4.65 5.86 3.03
N THR A 147 -5.00 4.57 2.96
CA THR A 147 -6.26 4.04 3.53
C THR A 147 -6.05 3.34 4.88
N PRO A 148 -7.05 3.39 5.79
CA PRO A 148 -6.97 2.77 7.12
C PRO A 148 -7.20 1.26 7.15
N GLY A 149 -7.23 0.59 5.99
CA GLY A 149 -7.59 -0.82 5.86
C GLY A 149 -7.20 -1.38 4.51
N GLY A 150 -7.49 -2.65 4.26
CA GLY A 150 -7.21 -3.32 2.98
C GLY A 150 -8.37 -4.22 2.55
N VAL A 151 -8.34 -4.69 1.31
CA VAL A 151 -9.36 -5.57 0.74
C VAL A 151 -8.77 -6.96 0.54
N ILE A 152 -9.41 -7.98 1.11
CA ILE A 152 -9.01 -9.38 1.01
C ILE A 152 -10.17 -10.20 0.42
N THR A 153 -9.86 -11.15 -0.44
CA THR A 153 -10.85 -12.06 -1.04
C THR A 153 -11.11 -13.26 -0.12
N ASP A 154 -12.35 -13.42 0.35
CA ASP A 154 -12.82 -14.66 1.00
C ASP A 154 -12.98 -15.73 -0.08
N THR A 155 -12.04 -16.66 -0.16
CA THR A 155 -12.00 -17.65 -1.25
C THR A 155 -13.10 -18.70 -1.12
N LYS A 156 -13.63 -18.93 0.09
CA LYS A 156 -14.75 -19.87 0.31
C LYS A 156 -16.08 -19.29 -0.15
N LYS A 157 -16.27 -17.98 0.03
CA LYS A 157 -17.51 -17.28 -0.34
C LYS A 157 -17.44 -16.58 -1.68
N ASN A 158 -16.24 -16.46 -2.27
CA ASN A 158 -15.96 -15.73 -3.51
C ASN A 158 -16.43 -14.27 -3.44
N ILE A 159 -16.13 -13.59 -2.33
CA ILE A 159 -16.48 -12.19 -2.09
C ILE A 159 -15.27 -11.42 -1.58
N LYS A 160 -15.17 -10.13 -1.94
CA LYS A 160 -14.15 -9.22 -1.40
C LYS A 160 -14.67 -8.54 -0.14
N LEU A 161 -13.88 -8.58 0.92
CA LEU A 161 -14.21 -8.00 2.21
C LEU A 161 -13.08 -7.10 2.71
N ASN A 162 -13.45 -6.05 3.42
CA ASN A 162 -12.48 -5.15 4.03
C ASN A 162 -11.95 -5.73 5.33
N ILE A 163 -10.66 -5.56 5.57
CA ILE A 163 -10.05 -5.53 6.91
C ILE A 163 -9.78 -4.08 7.27
N ALA A 164 -9.98 -3.72 8.54
CA ALA A 164 -9.76 -2.35 9.01
C ALA A 164 -9.36 -2.34 10.49
N GLY A 165 -8.98 -1.15 10.96
CA GLY A 165 -8.68 -0.89 12.37
C GLY A 165 -7.20 -0.76 12.66
N ILE A 166 -6.88 -0.57 13.94
CA ILE A 166 -5.52 -0.23 14.38
C ILE A 166 -4.50 -1.34 14.09
N GLY A 167 -4.96 -2.59 13.99
CA GLY A 167 -4.11 -3.74 13.66
C GLY A 167 -3.50 -3.68 12.26
N CYS A 168 -4.14 -3.03 11.29
CA CYS A 168 -3.64 -2.86 9.93
C CYS A 168 -3.26 -1.41 9.56
N ALA A 169 -3.22 -0.50 10.53
CA ALA A 169 -2.87 0.90 10.28
C ALA A 169 -1.44 1.03 9.71
N VAL A 170 -1.27 1.90 8.72
CA VAL A 170 0.04 2.20 8.13
C VAL A 170 0.77 3.21 9.01
N ASN A 171 2.03 2.93 9.35
CA ASN A 171 2.85 3.89 10.11
C ASN A 171 3.50 4.93 9.21
N LEU A 172 3.86 4.54 7.98
CA LEU A 172 4.41 5.44 6.97
C LEU A 172 4.17 4.89 5.56
N GLY A 173 3.59 5.70 4.68
CA GLY A 173 3.67 5.49 3.23
C GLY A 173 4.86 6.24 2.65
N ILE A 174 5.73 5.58 1.89
CA ILE A 174 6.84 6.22 1.16
C ILE A 174 6.47 6.23 -0.32
N VAL A 175 6.08 7.39 -0.82
CA VAL A 175 5.58 7.61 -2.17
C VAL A 175 6.71 8.17 -3.02
N ASP A 176 7.39 7.27 -3.74
CA ASP A 176 8.55 7.60 -4.58
C ASP A 176 8.21 7.42 -6.07
N PRO A 177 8.01 8.52 -6.82
CA PRO A 177 7.70 8.45 -8.25
C PRO A 177 8.72 7.68 -9.08
N GLU A 178 9.99 7.61 -8.66
CA GLU A 178 11.05 6.87 -9.37
C GLU A 178 10.71 5.37 -9.49
N LEU A 179 10.02 4.82 -8.48
CA LEU A 179 9.61 3.41 -8.45
C LEU A 179 8.46 3.09 -9.41
N THR A 180 7.88 4.10 -10.05
CA THR A 180 6.81 3.92 -11.04
C THR A 180 7.32 3.98 -12.47
N ILE A 181 8.57 4.37 -12.72
CA ILE A 181 9.12 4.52 -14.09
C ILE A 181 8.97 3.24 -14.91
N SER A 182 9.21 2.08 -14.29
CA SER A 182 9.12 0.77 -14.94
C SER A 182 7.69 0.24 -15.12
N LEU A 183 6.65 0.99 -14.75
CA LEU A 183 5.27 0.54 -14.94
C LEU A 183 4.94 0.43 -16.43
N PRO A 184 4.43 -0.73 -16.88
CA PRO A 184 3.97 -0.89 -18.26
C PRO A 184 2.87 0.13 -18.61
N PRO A 185 2.77 0.56 -19.89
CA PRO A 185 1.75 1.52 -20.32
C PRO A 185 0.33 1.08 -19.96
N PHE A 186 -0.02 -0.20 -20.20
CA PHE A 186 -1.35 -0.70 -19.86
C PHE A 186 -1.69 -0.57 -18.36
N ILE A 187 -0.74 -0.89 -17.48
CA ILE A 187 -0.93 -0.75 -16.04
C ILE A 187 -1.02 0.73 -15.66
N THR A 188 -0.19 1.59 -16.26
CA THR A 188 -0.24 3.05 -16.04
C THR A 188 -1.60 3.63 -16.40
N ALA A 189 -2.15 3.26 -17.56
CA ALA A 189 -3.50 3.67 -17.96
C ALA A 189 -4.56 3.12 -17.00
N SER A 190 -4.51 1.83 -16.68
CA SER A 190 -5.50 1.20 -15.81
C SER A 190 -5.53 1.82 -14.41
N THR A 191 -4.36 2.03 -13.78
CA THR A 191 -4.30 2.61 -12.43
C THR A 191 -4.58 4.11 -12.43
N GLY A 192 -4.20 4.84 -13.48
CA GLY A 192 -4.58 6.24 -13.61
C GLY A 192 -6.08 6.45 -13.79
N MET A 193 -6.76 5.53 -14.50
CA MET A 193 -8.22 5.53 -14.58
C MET A 193 -8.87 5.12 -13.24
N ASP A 194 -8.27 4.21 -12.48
CA ASP A 194 -8.70 3.89 -11.11
C ASP A 194 -8.63 5.12 -10.19
N ALA A 195 -7.52 5.87 -10.23
CA ALA A 195 -7.39 7.14 -9.50
C ALA A 195 -8.47 8.16 -9.90
N LEU A 196 -8.79 8.24 -11.19
CA LEU A 196 -9.83 9.12 -11.69
C LEU A 196 -11.22 8.71 -11.19
N CYS A 197 -11.52 7.41 -11.23
CA CYS A 197 -12.77 6.86 -10.67
C CYS A 197 -12.89 7.22 -9.19
N HIS A 198 -11.84 7.00 -8.39
CA HIS A 198 -11.81 7.38 -6.98
C HIS A 198 -12.09 8.88 -6.78
N ALA A 199 -11.47 9.75 -7.56
CA ALA A 199 -11.69 11.19 -7.48
C ALA A 199 -13.14 11.57 -7.84
N VAL A 200 -13.71 10.99 -8.90
CA VAL A 200 -15.09 11.24 -9.33
C VAL A 200 -16.07 10.76 -8.27
N GLU A 201 -15.95 9.51 -7.83
CA GLU A 201 -16.82 8.92 -6.81
C GLU A 201 -16.75 9.68 -5.49
N SER A 202 -15.56 10.11 -5.07
CA SER A 202 -15.37 10.94 -3.88
C SER A 202 -16.06 12.29 -4.01
N TYR A 203 -15.94 12.94 -5.17
CA TYR A 203 -16.56 14.24 -5.44
C TYR A 203 -18.09 14.18 -5.51
N THR A 204 -18.64 13.10 -6.07
CA THR A 204 -20.09 12.94 -6.26
C THR A 204 -20.80 12.17 -5.14
N SER A 205 -20.06 11.70 -4.13
CA SER A 205 -20.61 10.90 -3.03
C SER A 205 -21.66 11.68 -2.23
N ASN A 206 -22.69 10.98 -1.74
CA ASN A 206 -23.62 11.52 -0.74
C ASN A 206 -22.93 11.85 0.60
N LEU A 207 -21.69 11.37 0.80
CA LEU A 207 -20.85 11.65 1.96
C LEU A 207 -19.75 12.69 1.66
N ALA A 208 -19.77 13.32 0.48
CA ALA A 208 -18.78 14.32 0.10
C ALA A 208 -18.79 15.52 1.06
N ASN A 209 -17.59 16.06 1.31
CA ASN A 209 -17.39 17.27 2.10
C ASN A 209 -16.33 18.16 1.44
N ARG A 210 -16.14 19.37 1.96
CA ARG A 210 -15.25 20.38 1.35
C ARG A 210 -13.79 19.91 1.21
N TYR A 211 -13.29 19.07 2.12
CA TYR A 211 -11.93 18.54 2.02
C TYR A 211 -11.79 17.59 0.83
N CYS A 212 -12.72 16.63 0.72
CA CYS A 212 -12.76 15.70 -0.42
C CYS A 212 -12.95 16.44 -1.75
N GLU A 213 -13.81 17.47 -1.78
CA GLU A 213 -14.03 18.27 -2.99
C GLU A 213 -12.76 18.97 -3.49
N VAL A 214 -11.94 19.53 -2.60
CA VAL A 214 -10.67 20.19 -2.96
C VAL A 214 -9.67 19.16 -3.48
N ILE A 215 -9.50 18.05 -2.77
CA ILE A 215 -8.56 16.98 -3.15
C ILE A 215 -8.96 16.36 -4.50
N ALA A 216 -10.24 16.06 -4.71
CA ALA A 216 -10.72 15.48 -5.95
C ALA A 216 -10.55 16.42 -7.16
N LYS A 217 -10.78 17.73 -6.99
CA LYS A 217 -10.53 18.72 -8.05
C LYS A 217 -9.07 18.82 -8.45
N GLU A 218 -8.17 18.76 -7.48
CA GLU A 218 -6.73 18.72 -7.77
C GLU A 218 -6.37 17.43 -8.50
N ALA A 219 -6.90 16.28 -8.04
CA ALA A 219 -6.72 15.00 -8.74
C ALA A 219 -7.22 15.06 -10.20
N PHE A 220 -8.38 15.65 -10.49
CA PHE A 220 -8.84 15.83 -11.88
C PHE A 220 -7.86 16.64 -12.72
N THR A 221 -7.30 17.71 -12.15
CA THR A 221 -6.35 18.60 -12.83
C THR A 221 -5.05 17.87 -13.15
N LEU A 222 -4.50 17.18 -12.15
CA LEU A 222 -3.26 16.43 -12.28
C LEU A 222 -3.40 15.25 -13.23
N ILE A 223 -4.44 14.41 -13.06
CA ILE A 223 -4.69 13.25 -13.92
C ILE A 223 -4.91 13.70 -15.37
N GLY A 224 -5.72 14.74 -15.60
CA GLY A 224 -5.97 15.28 -16.93
C GLY A 224 -4.70 15.83 -17.60
N LYS A 225 -3.75 16.34 -16.82
CA LYS A 225 -2.47 16.87 -17.31
C LYS A 225 -1.44 15.78 -17.56
N TYR A 226 -1.36 14.76 -16.71
CA TYR A 226 -0.20 13.87 -16.65
C TYR A 226 -0.46 12.42 -17.06
N LEU A 227 -1.69 11.91 -17.01
CA LEU A 227 -1.95 10.49 -17.29
C LEU A 227 -1.52 10.08 -18.70
N VAL A 228 -1.91 10.86 -19.72
CA VAL A 228 -1.54 10.57 -21.11
C VAL A 228 -0.02 10.66 -21.29
N ARG A 229 0.64 11.66 -20.69
CA ARG A 229 2.09 11.80 -20.74
C ARG A 229 2.81 10.60 -20.12
N ALA A 230 2.38 10.17 -18.93
CA ALA A 230 2.96 9.01 -18.24
C ALA A 230 2.70 7.70 -18.99
N PHE A 231 1.56 7.59 -19.69
CA PHE A 231 1.24 6.44 -20.55
C PHE A 231 2.11 6.39 -21.80
N GLU A 232 2.22 7.51 -22.53
CA GLU A 232 2.99 7.60 -23.78
C GLU A 232 4.50 7.55 -23.54
N ASN A 233 4.97 8.13 -22.42
CA ASN A 233 6.36 8.14 -22.02
C ASN A 233 6.49 7.80 -20.52
N GLY A 234 6.66 6.51 -20.21
CA GLY A 234 6.83 6.04 -18.83
C GLY A 234 8.08 6.56 -18.11
N SER A 235 9.04 7.16 -18.84
CA SER A 235 10.24 7.80 -18.27
C SER A 235 10.08 9.29 -18.00
N ASP A 236 8.93 9.89 -18.31
CA ASP A 236 8.59 11.27 -17.94
C ASP A 236 8.37 11.36 -16.42
N LEU A 237 9.45 11.68 -15.69
CA LEU A 237 9.43 11.73 -14.23
C LEU A 237 8.46 12.78 -13.68
N GLU A 238 8.30 13.92 -14.36
CA GLU A 238 7.33 14.94 -13.96
C GLU A 238 5.89 14.38 -14.07
N ALA A 239 5.60 13.66 -15.14
CA ALA A 239 4.29 13.02 -15.29
C ALA A 239 4.09 11.86 -14.30
N ARG A 240 5.13 11.09 -13.98
CA ARG A 240 5.06 10.07 -12.92
C ARG A 240 4.80 10.69 -11.55
N GLU A 241 5.49 11.77 -11.22
CA GLU A 241 5.29 12.51 -9.96
C GLU A 241 3.90 13.13 -9.90
N GLY A 242 3.44 13.78 -10.99
CA GLY A 242 2.11 14.37 -11.04
C GLY A 242 0.95 13.35 -10.99
N MET A 243 1.22 12.06 -11.20
CA MET A 243 0.21 11.00 -11.04
C MET A 243 0.18 10.40 -9.64
N MET A 244 1.22 10.61 -8.82
CA MET A 244 1.41 9.99 -7.50
C MET A 244 0.93 10.87 -6.36
#